data_AF-A0A969XQ06-F1
#
_entry.id   AF-A0A969XQ06-F1
#
_cell.length_a   1.000
_cell.length_b   1.000
_cell.length_c   1.000
_cell.angle_alpha   90.00
_cell.angle_beta   90.00
_cell.angle_gamma   90.00
#
_symmetry.space_group_name_H-M   'P 1'
#
loop_
_entity.id
_entity.type
_entity.pdbx_description
1 polymer ?
#
loop_
_entity_poly.entity_id
_entity_poly.type
_entity_poly.pdbx_seq_one_letter_code
_entity_poly.pdbx_strand_id
1 'polypeptide(L)'
;MEPRIPTRMGDGSLVEMTSSEIKADLEAGTQIAAKKARVPELTQDELDHLLDIYASPARFTSVDLGDEVVLSNDGTGTKHIGNRVQDLQSYETIVGVDMPELWQADYSYKAVKTNVAHEGQSMKIAQALLTNPVQYGAMPDLGRYSQPDGPIPNWSELLPMGRIDEARDAQVAACKMLVDDINFVSDAMIEAGADGIDMDTTGAAGDADFLAALTACRMLRERYPWLGIEIGMASEFVLGMHGQLEFDGKRLAGMWPKEQLEVVTAAGASIYGPAVNINTGKSTAWNIARAITFIKPAAEVATIPIHVNVGMGVGGVPTCLFPPADATSRASKAFVEILKIDGY
;
A
#
# COMPACT_ATOMS: atom_id res chain seq x y z
N MET A 1 26.85 18.33 -25.60
CA MET A 1 25.89 17.21 -25.55
C MET A 1 25.87 16.75 -24.11
N GLU A 2 24.70 16.73 -23.46
CA GLU A 2 24.62 16.32 -22.06
C GLU A 2 25.06 14.86 -21.89
N PRO A 3 25.71 14.50 -20.77
CA PRO A 3 25.97 13.11 -20.44
C PRO A 3 24.69 12.28 -20.41
N ARG A 4 24.77 11.05 -20.88
CA ARG A 4 23.70 10.06 -20.78
C ARG A 4 23.80 9.35 -19.43
N ILE A 5 22.69 9.23 -18.74
CA ILE A 5 22.54 8.64 -17.42
C ILE A 5 21.69 7.37 -17.57
N PRO A 6 22.20 6.19 -17.17
CA PRO A 6 21.40 4.98 -17.08
C PRO A 6 20.30 5.16 -16.04
N THR A 7 19.05 4.99 -16.47
CA THR A 7 17.86 5.05 -15.61
C THR A 7 16.84 4.01 -16.08
N ARG A 8 15.66 3.99 -15.47
CA ARG A 8 14.64 2.96 -15.71
C ARG A 8 13.30 3.52 -16.10
N MET A 9 12.60 2.77 -16.93
CA MET A 9 11.16 2.93 -17.17
C MET A 9 10.34 2.23 -16.09
N GLY A 10 9.05 2.52 -16.02
CA GLY A 10 8.11 1.95 -15.07
C GLY A 10 7.86 0.45 -15.28
N ASP A 11 8.22 -0.10 -16.43
CA ASP A 11 8.27 -1.56 -16.67
C ASP A 11 9.61 -2.21 -16.23
N GLY A 12 10.54 -1.41 -15.72
CA GLY A 12 11.87 -1.84 -15.26
C GLY A 12 12.95 -1.87 -16.33
N SER A 13 12.63 -1.61 -17.59
CA SER A 13 13.60 -1.56 -18.69
C SER A 13 14.67 -0.49 -18.45
N LEU A 14 15.92 -0.81 -18.76
CA LEU A 14 17.04 0.11 -18.65
C LEU A 14 17.09 1.00 -19.90
N VAL A 15 17.15 2.32 -19.69
CA VAL A 15 17.23 3.34 -20.74
C VAL A 15 18.32 4.35 -20.39
N GLU A 16 18.72 5.16 -21.37
CA GLU A 16 19.68 6.25 -21.17
C GLU A 16 19.02 7.60 -21.43
N MET A 17 18.97 8.45 -20.40
CA MET A 17 18.38 9.78 -20.47
C MET A 17 19.42 10.85 -20.16
N THR A 18 19.26 12.07 -20.66
CA THR A 18 20.05 13.20 -20.20
C THR A 18 19.44 13.80 -18.92
N SER A 19 20.21 14.62 -18.21
CA SER A 19 19.70 15.32 -17.01
C SER A 19 18.48 16.19 -17.34
N SER A 20 18.50 16.90 -18.49
CA SER A 20 17.34 17.66 -18.95
C SER A 20 16.12 16.79 -19.28
N GLU A 21 16.31 15.58 -19.84
CA GLU A 21 15.20 14.64 -20.09
C GLU A 21 14.60 14.13 -18.76
N ILE A 22 15.42 13.82 -17.75
CA ILE A 22 14.96 13.41 -16.42
C ILE A 22 14.19 14.55 -15.73
N LYS A 23 14.72 15.78 -15.80
CA LYS A 23 14.06 16.97 -15.25
C LYS A 23 12.68 17.20 -15.87
N ALA A 24 12.58 17.11 -17.20
CA ALA A 24 11.31 17.23 -17.90
C ALA A 24 10.30 16.15 -17.49
N ASP A 25 10.77 14.94 -17.20
CA ASP A 25 9.92 13.85 -16.71
C ASP A 25 9.42 14.10 -15.27
N LEU A 26 10.27 14.64 -14.38
CA LEU A 26 9.87 15.05 -13.03
C LEU A 26 8.79 16.14 -13.07
N GLU A 27 9.02 17.19 -13.85
CA GLU A 27 8.08 18.30 -14.06
C GLU A 27 6.73 17.80 -14.63
N ALA A 28 6.77 16.94 -15.65
CA ALA A 28 5.56 16.36 -16.23
C ALA A 28 4.81 15.43 -15.26
N GLY A 29 5.54 14.71 -14.41
CA GLY A 29 4.98 13.82 -13.38
C GLY A 29 4.22 14.59 -12.30
N THR A 30 4.80 15.69 -11.80
CA THR A 30 4.11 16.52 -10.81
C THR A 30 2.91 17.27 -11.41
N GLN A 31 3.04 17.84 -12.61
CA GLN A 31 1.94 18.57 -13.28
C GLN A 31 0.70 17.72 -13.48
N ILE A 32 0.86 16.46 -13.90
CA ILE A 32 -0.30 15.58 -14.12
C ILE A 32 -0.99 15.23 -12.80
N ALA A 33 -0.24 15.04 -11.72
CA ALA A 33 -0.76 14.71 -10.41
C ALA A 33 -1.51 15.89 -9.80
N ALA A 34 -0.86 17.06 -9.78
CA ALA A 34 -1.41 18.33 -9.35
C ALA A 34 -2.74 18.63 -10.06
N LYS A 35 -2.78 18.47 -11.39
CA LYS A 35 -4.00 18.65 -12.18
C LYS A 35 -5.11 17.67 -11.81
N LYS A 36 -4.78 16.38 -11.61
CA LYS A 36 -5.77 15.32 -11.32
C LYS A 36 -6.38 15.46 -9.93
N ALA A 37 -5.54 15.59 -8.91
CA ALA A 37 -5.98 15.70 -7.51
C ALA A 37 -6.32 17.12 -7.08
N ARG A 38 -6.06 18.13 -7.93
CA ARG A 38 -6.24 19.56 -7.64
C ARG A 38 -5.42 20.00 -6.42
N VAL A 39 -4.17 19.55 -6.38
CA VAL A 39 -3.18 19.85 -5.34
C VAL A 39 -2.03 20.65 -5.95
N PRO A 40 -1.21 21.34 -5.15
CA PRO A 40 -0.02 22.02 -5.66
C PRO A 40 0.96 21.04 -6.33
N GLU A 41 1.70 21.54 -7.32
CA GLU A 41 2.89 20.87 -7.83
C GLU A 41 3.99 20.85 -6.76
N LEU A 42 4.99 19.98 -6.94
CA LEU A 42 6.22 20.03 -6.15
C LEU A 42 6.94 21.35 -6.41
N THR A 43 7.59 21.87 -5.38
CA THR A 43 8.41 23.07 -5.50
C THR A 43 9.64 22.81 -6.37
N GLN A 44 10.25 23.87 -6.88
CA GLN A 44 11.45 23.74 -7.69
C GLN A 44 12.59 23.07 -6.92
N ASP A 45 12.76 23.39 -5.63
CA ASP A 45 13.79 22.79 -4.78
C ASP A 45 13.58 21.27 -4.61
N GLU A 46 12.33 20.83 -4.47
CA GLU A 46 12.01 19.40 -4.40
C GLU A 46 12.25 18.69 -5.74
N LEU A 47 11.92 19.33 -6.86
CA LEU A 47 12.20 18.78 -8.19
C LEU A 47 13.70 18.69 -8.47
N ASP A 48 14.48 19.69 -8.07
CA ASP A 48 15.93 19.69 -8.22
C ASP A 48 16.57 18.63 -7.29
N HIS A 49 16.05 18.42 -6.08
CA HIS A 49 16.47 17.33 -5.18
C HIS A 49 16.16 15.94 -5.76
N LEU A 50 14.96 15.75 -6.34
CA LEU A 50 14.62 14.52 -7.04
C LEU A 50 15.51 14.29 -8.26
N LEU A 51 15.87 15.36 -8.98
CA LEU A 51 16.82 15.26 -10.10
C LEU A 51 18.18 14.75 -9.62
N ASP A 52 18.68 15.22 -8.49
CA ASP A 52 19.95 14.74 -7.91
C ASP A 52 19.90 13.23 -7.57
N ILE A 53 18.78 12.75 -7.00
CA ILE A 53 18.57 11.33 -6.70
C ILE A 53 18.55 10.49 -7.99
N TYR A 54 17.78 10.91 -8.99
CA TYR A 54 17.53 10.12 -10.20
C TYR A 54 18.61 10.28 -11.28
N ALA A 55 19.39 11.35 -11.25
CA ALA A 55 20.56 11.54 -12.09
C ALA A 55 21.82 10.86 -11.53
N SER A 56 21.78 10.40 -10.26
CA SER A 56 22.92 9.77 -9.61
C SER A 56 23.36 8.47 -10.30
N PRO A 57 24.67 8.29 -10.57
CA PRO A 57 25.21 7.05 -11.15
C PRO A 57 25.29 5.91 -10.14
N ALA A 58 24.90 6.12 -8.88
CA ALA A 58 24.92 5.10 -7.84
C ALA A 58 23.97 3.95 -8.18
N ARG A 59 24.44 2.71 -8.04
CA ARG A 59 23.62 1.50 -8.19
C ARG A 59 22.67 1.27 -7.00
N PHE A 60 22.98 1.86 -5.86
CA PHE A 60 22.15 1.81 -4.67
C PHE A 60 22.29 3.15 -3.96
N THR A 61 21.20 3.67 -3.43
CA THR A 61 21.19 4.90 -2.64
C THR A 61 20.49 4.65 -1.31
N SER A 62 20.65 5.55 -0.36
CA SER A 62 20.01 5.47 0.95
C SER A 62 19.92 6.87 1.53
N VAL A 63 19.17 7.02 2.60
CA VAL A 63 19.21 8.20 3.46
C VAL A 63 20.50 8.26 4.27
N ASP A 64 20.79 9.43 4.82
CA ASP A 64 21.93 9.64 5.71
C ASP A 64 21.67 9.01 7.09
N LEU A 65 22.75 8.71 7.83
CA LEU A 65 22.63 8.18 9.18
C LEU A 65 21.91 9.19 10.09
N GLY A 66 20.87 8.74 10.77
CA GLY A 66 19.95 9.56 11.58
C GLY A 66 18.63 9.91 10.89
N ASP A 67 18.53 9.69 9.58
CA ASP A 67 17.31 9.91 8.79
C ASP A 67 16.61 8.59 8.42
N GLU A 68 17.01 7.46 9.01
CA GLU A 68 16.37 6.16 8.81
C GLU A 68 14.92 6.16 9.30
N VAL A 69 14.10 5.37 8.63
CA VAL A 69 12.66 5.19 8.91
C VAL A 69 12.38 3.70 9.13
N VAL A 70 11.20 3.36 9.65
CA VAL A 70 10.81 1.98 9.92
C VAL A 70 10.71 1.20 8.60
N LEU A 71 11.46 0.11 8.48
CA LEU A 71 11.28 -0.82 7.38
C LEU A 71 10.15 -1.79 7.72
N SER A 72 8.94 -1.47 7.27
CA SER A 72 7.72 -2.27 7.45
C SER A 72 7.42 -3.00 6.16
N ASN A 73 7.23 -4.31 6.19
CA ASN A 73 7.25 -5.08 4.94
C ASN A 73 6.01 -5.96 4.80
N ASP A 74 5.13 -5.57 3.89
CA ASP A 74 3.96 -6.31 3.46
C ASP A 74 4.37 -7.58 2.72
N GLY A 75 3.70 -8.71 2.99
CA GLY A 75 4.00 -9.95 2.31
C GLY A 75 5.38 -10.53 2.63
N THR A 76 5.95 -10.26 3.82
CA THR A 76 7.24 -10.82 4.22
C THR A 76 7.22 -12.36 4.26
N GLY A 77 8.17 -13.00 3.58
CA GLY A 77 8.35 -14.46 3.65
C GLY A 77 7.63 -15.26 2.59
N THR A 78 7.94 -14.93 1.33
CA THR A 78 7.44 -15.53 0.09
C THR A 78 7.92 -16.98 -0.18
N LYS A 79 8.27 -17.74 0.87
CA LYS A 79 8.82 -19.12 0.80
C LYS A 79 10.09 -19.22 -0.02
N HIS A 80 10.93 -18.17 0.02
CA HIS A 80 12.21 -18.22 -0.68
C HIS A 80 13.24 -19.01 0.12
N ILE A 81 13.11 -19.09 1.46
CA ILE A 81 14.01 -19.81 2.35
C ILE A 81 13.20 -20.68 3.35
N GLY A 82 13.19 -21.99 3.12
CA GLY A 82 12.62 -22.95 4.06
C GLY A 82 11.10 -22.84 4.19
N ASN A 83 10.61 -22.23 5.26
CA ASN A 83 9.18 -21.99 5.52
C ASN A 83 8.91 -20.54 5.92
N ARG A 84 7.64 -20.13 5.89
CA ARG A 84 7.23 -18.73 6.15
C ARG A 84 7.80 -18.14 7.44
N VAL A 85 7.82 -18.89 8.56
CA VAL A 85 8.34 -18.36 9.83
C VAL A 85 9.87 -18.24 9.80
N GLN A 86 10.56 -19.18 9.13
CA GLN A 86 12.02 -19.09 8.93
C GLN A 86 12.41 -17.93 8.01
N ASP A 87 11.57 -17.63 7.02
CA ASP A 87 11.73 -16.42 6.21
C ASP A 87 11.62 -15.18 7.11
N LEU A 88 10.61 -15.08 7.98
CA LEU A 88 10.49 -13.93 8.90
C LEU A 88 11.76 -13.73 9.74
N GLN A 89 12.35 -14.79 10.28
CA GLN A 89 13.63 -14.71 11.00
C GLN A 89 14.78 -14.20 10.10
N SER A 90 14.79 -14.61 8.83
CA SER A 90 15.79 -14.15 7.86
C SER A 90 15.62 -12.66 7.55
N TYR A 91 14.38 -12.20 7.41
CA TYR A 91 14.09 -10.79 7.20
C TYR A 91 14.46 -9.94 8.43
N GLU A 92 14.14 -10.39 9.64
CA GLU A 92 14.56 -9.72 10.88
C GLU A 92 16.09 -9.69 11.02
N THR A 93 16.76 -10.85 10.91
CA THR A 93 18.16 -10.99 11.32
C THR A 93 19.16 -10.64 10.20
N ILE A 94 18.82 -10.90 8.94
CA ILE A 94 19.75 -10.73 7.80
C ILE A 94 19.44 -9.45 7.04
N VAL A 95 18.17 -9.18 6.77
CA VAL A 95 17.74 -7.98 6.01
C VAL A 95 17.63 -6.76 6.93
N GLY A 96 17.24 -6.96 8.19
CA GLY A 96 17.05 -5.89 9.16
C GLY A 96 15.68 -5.20 9.03
N VAL A 97 14.62 -5.97 8.71
CA VAL A 97 13.24 -5.45 8.69
C VAL A 97 12.76 -5.21 10.12
N ASP A 98 12.29 -4.00 10.40
CA ASP A 98 11.87 -3.55 11.74
C ASP A 98 10.49 -4.08 12.14
N MET A 99 9.60 -4.30 11.17
CA MET A 99 8.26 -4.81 11.38
C MET A 99 7.92 -5.87 10.31
N PRO A 100 8.22 -7.15 10.57
CA PRO A 100 7.90 -8.24 9.65
C PRO A 100 6.41 -8.61 9.70
N GLU A 101 5.88 -9.02 8.55
CA GLU A 101 4.49 -9.44 8.42
C GLU A 101 4.35 -10.94 8.15
N LEU A 102 3.62 -11.65 8.99
CA LEU A 102 3.17 -13.01 8.66
C LEU A 102 1.93 -12.97 7.77
N TRP A 103 1.95 -13.72 6.68
CA TRP A 103 0.85 -13.79 5.73
C TRP A 103 0.78 -15.15 5.03
N GLN A 104 -0.28 -15.41 4.25
CA GLN A 104 -0.46 -16.64 3.46
C GLN A 104 -0.64 -16.36 1.98
N ALA A 105 -0.23 -17.30 1.11
CA ALA A 105 -0.08 -17.12 -0.34
C ALA A 105 -1.28 -16.53 -1.11
N ASP A 106 -2.52 -16.84 -0.75
CA ASP A 106 -3.72 -16.27 -1.36
C ASP A 106 -4.06 -14.85 -0.86
N TYR A 107 -3.27 -14.34 0.11
CA TYR A 107 -3.25 -13.01 0.73
C TYR A 107 -4.61 -12.33 0.83
N SER A 108 -5.62 -13.03 1.32
CA SER A 108 -6.97 -12.49 1.49
C SER A 108 -7.68 -13.07 2.71
N TYR A 109 -8.46 -12.23 3.41
CA TYR A 109 -9.19 -12.65 4.60
C TYR A 109 -10.15 -13.82 4.34
N LYS A 110 -10.80 -13.83 3.17
CA LYS A 110 -11.68 -14.93 2.74
C LYS A 110 -10.95 -16.27 2.67
N ALA A 111 -9.73 -16.29 2.14
CA ALA A 111 -8.93 -17.51 2.06
C ALA A 111 -8.40 -17.91 3.44
N VAL A 112 -7.85 -16.96 4.20
CA VAL A 112 -7.30 -17.18 5.55
C VAL A 112 -8.32 -17.83 6.48
N LYS A 113 -9.58 -17.37 6.43
CA LYS A 113 -10.67 -17.89 7.26
C LYS A 113 -10.78 -19.42 7.24
N THR A 114 -10.53 -20.04 6.08
CA THR A 114 -10.63 -21.49 5.92
C THR A 114 -9.48 -22.27 6.58
N ASN A 115 -8.36 -21.60 6.87
CA ASN A 115 -7.14 -22.18 7.43
C ASN A 115 -6.66 -21.46 8.71
N VAL A 116 -7.56 -20.73 9.38
CA VAL A 116 -7.21 -19.82 10.48
C VAL A 116 -6.46 -20.49 11.64
N ALA A 117 -6.76 -21.75 11.93
CA ALA A 117 -6.09 -22.50 13.00
C ALA A 117 -4.60 -22.75 12.68
N HIS A 118 -4.28 -23.03 11.42
CA HIS A 118 -2.89 -23.21 10.98
C HIS A 118 -2.12 -21.89 10.99
N GLU A 119 -2.79 -20.81 10.58
CA GLU A 119 -2.21 -19.45 10.64
C GLU A 119 -1.93 -19.04 12.09
N GLY A 120 -2.86 -19.31 13.01
CA GLY A 120 -2.66 -19.04 14.44
C GLY A 120 -1.52 -19.84 15.04
N GLN A 121 -1.32 -21.10 14.61
CA GLN A 121 -0.13 -21.86 15.02
C GLN A 121 1.16 -21.22 14.47
N SER A 122 1.16 -20.78 13.21
CA SER A 122 2.31 -20.11 12.59
C SER A 122 2.65 -18.81 13.30
N MET A 123 1.64 -18.01 13.66
CA MET A 123 1.81 -16.77 14.43
C MET A 123 2.41 -17.05 15.82
N LYS A 124 1.92 -18.05 16.55
CA LYS A 124 2.51 -18.44 17.84
C LYS A 124 3.98 -18.85 17.74
N ILE A 125 4.36 -19.53 16.65
CA ILE A 125 5.76 -19.89 16.40
C ILE A 125 6.58 -18.64 16.07
N ALA A 126 6.04 -17.73 15.23
CA ALA A 126 6.71 -16.45 14.92
C ALA A 126 6.98 -15.64 16.19
N GLN A 127 5.96 -15.46 17.04
CA GLN A 127 6.06 -14.77 18.33
C GLN A 127 7.06 -15.42 19.31
N ALA A 128 7.32 -16.73 19.17
CA ALA A 128 8.32 -17.42 20.00
C ALA A 128 9.75 -17.30 19.46
N LEU A 129 9.94 -16.89 18.21
CA LEU A 129 11.21 -16.94 17.49
C LEU A 129 11.75 -15.56 17.10
N LEU A 130 10.88 -14.59 16.85
CA LEU A 130 11.23 -13.23 16.48
C LEU A 130 11.33 -12.31 17.69
N THR A 131 12.09 -11.23 17.51
CA THR A 131 12.22 -10.15 18.50
C THR A 131 11.39 -8.92 18.11
N ASN A 132 11.27 -8.66 16.81
CA ASN A 132 10.54 -7.53 16.26
C ASN A 132 9.02 -7.77 16.33
N PRO A 133 8.21 -6.70 16.40
CA PRO A 133 6.75 -6.82 16.39
C PRO A 133 6.28 -7.46 15.08
N VAL A 134 5.42 -8.47 15.17
CA VAL A 134 4.94 -9.23 14.00
C VAL A 134 3.49 -8.87 13.70
N GLN A 135 3.26 -8.29 12.53
CA GLN A 135 1.92 -8.06 11.99
C GLN A 135 1.37 -9.32 11.32
N TYR A 136 0.04 -9.41 11.20
CA TYR A 136 -0.60 -10.34 10.27
C TYR A 136 -1.26 -9.59 9.13
N GLY A 137 -0.87 -9.93 7.90
CA GLY A 137 -1.36 -9.27 6.68
C GLY A 137 -2.33 -10.11 5.87
N ALA A 138 -3.36 -9.44 5.37
CA ALA A 138 -4.19 -9.97 4.29
C ALA A 138 -4.92 -8.84 3.58
N MET A 139 -5.22 -9.04 2.30
CA MET A 139 -6.06 -8.12 1.55
C MET A 139 -7.53 -8.27 1.93
N PRO A 140 -8.30 -7.16 1.99
CA PRO A 140 -9.75 -7.25 2.04
C PRO A 140 -10.32 -8.01 0.84
N ASP A 141 -9.85 -7.71 -0.38
CA ASP A 141 -10.16 -8.44 -1.64
C ASP A 141 -11.66 -8.76 -1.81
N LEU A 142 -12.49 -7.71 -1.78
CA LEU A 142 -13.95 -7.83 -1.86
C LEU A 142 -14.40 -8.62 -3.09
N GLY A 143 -13.65 -8.53 -4.20
CA GLY A 143 -13.93 -9.21 -5.46
C GLY A 143 -14.17 -10.72 -5.28
N ARG A 144 -13.45 -11.37 -4.35
CA ARG A 144 -13.62 -12.81 -4.09
C ARG A 144 -15.00 -13.19 -3.56
N TYR A 145 -15.78 -12.26 -3.03
CA TYR A 145 -17.13 -12.53 -2.53
C TYR A 145 -18.17 -12.61 -3.67
N SER A 146 -17.80 -12.19 -4.87
CA SER A 146 -18.64 -12.26 -6.06
C SER A 146 -18.54 -13.59 -6.81
N GLN A 147 -19.56 -13.93 -7.59
CA GLN A 147 -19.60 -15.12 -8.44
C GLN A 147 -18.51 -15.07 -9.54
N PRO A 148 -17.89 -16.21 -9.88
CA PRO A 148 -18.27 -17.58 -9.45
C PRO A 148 -17.66 -18.04 -8.11
N ASP A 149 -16.65 -17.34 -7.58
CA ASP A 149 -15.89 -17.79 -6.41
C ASP A 149 -16.60 -17.51 -5.07
N GLY A 150 -17.55 -16.61 -5.07
CA GLY A 150 -18.39 -16.26 -3.94
C GLY A 150 -19.88 -16.30 -4.25
N PRO A 151 -20.72 -16.14 -3.21
CA PRO A 151 -22.16 -16.30 -3.34
C PRO A 151 -22.86 -15.08 -3.97
N ILE A 152 -22.20 -13.92 -4.00
CA ILE A 152 -22.81 -12.64 -4.37
C ILE A 152 -22.80 -12.43 -5.89
N PRO A 153 -23.85 -11.89 -6.51
CA PRO A 153 -23.82 -11.51 -7.93
C PRO A 153 -22.61 -10.61 -8.28
N ASN A 154 -22.00 -10.84 -9.45
CA ASN A 154 -20.80 -10.11 -9.84
C ASN A 154 -21.12 -8.72 -10.37
N TRP A 155 -20.80 -7.68 -9.58
CA TRP A 155 -21.05 -6.29 -9.95
C TRP A 155 -20.27 -5.85 -11.20
N SER A 156 -19.10 -6.42 -11.46
CA SER A 156 -18.31 -6.14 -12.68
C SER A 156 -18.99 -6.66 -13.95
N GLU A 157 -19.89 -7.64 -13.84
CA GLU A 157 -20.74 -8.10 -14.94
C GLU A 157 -22.06 -7.30 -15.01
N LEU A 158 -22.65 -7.00 -13.86
CA LEU A 158 -23.93 -6.27 -13.77
C LEU A 158 -23.83 -4.82 -14.25
N LEU A 159 -22.72 -4.13 -13.93
CA LEU A 159 -22.50 -2.73 -14.31
C LEU A 159 -22.53 -2.51 -15.83
N PRO A 160 -21.80 -3.28 -16.66
CA PRO A 160 -21.92 -3.22 -18.13
C PRO A 160 -23.32 -3.45 -18.69
N MET A 161 -24.19 -4.18 -17.97
CA MET A 161 -25.58 -4.43 -18.37
C MET A 161 -26.53 -3.29 -17.98
N GLY A 162 -26.05 -2.24 -17.33
CA GLY A 162 -26.88 -1.15 -16.80
C GLY A 162 -27.69 -1.54 -15.56
N ARG A 163 -27.40 -2.68 -14.93
CA ARG A 163 -28.07 -3.16 -13.71
C ARG A 163 -27.43 -2.54 -12.47
N ILE A 164 -27.50 -1.21 -12.37
CA ILE A 164 -26.73 -0.42 -11.40
C ILE A 164 -27.17 -0.70 -9.95
N ASP A 165 -28.47 -0.71 -9.68
CA ASP A 165 -28.98 -0.93 -8.32
C ASP A 165 -28.62 -2.33 -7.81
N GLU A 166 -28.71 -3.34 -8.68
CA GLU A 166 -28.32 -4.71 -8.35
C GLU A 166 -26.82 -4.85 -8.10
N ALA A 167 -25.99 -4.14 -8.87
CA ALA A 167 -24.55 -4.09 -8.65
C ALA A 167 -24.18 -3.41 -7.33
N ARG A 168 -24.95 -2.40 -6.91
CA ARG A 168 -24.79 -1.72 -5.62
C ARG A 168 -25.20 -2.61 -4.45
N ASP A 169 -26.37 -3.23 -4.54
CA ASP A 169 -26.86 -4.16 -3.54
C ASP A 169 -25.90 -5.34 -3.35
N ALA A 170 -25.32 -5.85 -4.44
CA ALA A 170 -24.29 -6.88 -4.41
C ALA A 170 -23.05 -6.42 -3.63
N GLN A 171 -22.53 -5.22 -3.91
CA GLN A 171 -21.36 -4.68 -3.20
C GLN A 171 -21.62 -4.48 -1.70
N VAL A 172 -22.81 -4.00 -1.31
CA VAL A 172 -23.20 -3.85 0.10
C VAL A 172 -23.26 -5.21 0.80
N ALA A 173 -23.84 -6.23 0.14
CA ALA A 173 -23.89 -7.57 0.68
C ALA A 173 -22.49 -8.20 0.86
N ALA A 174 -21.62 -8.04 -0.14
CA ALA A 174 -20.23 -8.49 -0.06
C ALA A 174 -19.46 -7.76 1.05
N CYS A 175 -19.65 -6.45 1.19
CA CYS A 175 -18.99 -5.61 2.19
C CYS A 175 -19.27 -6.14 3.60
N LYS A 176 -20.52 -6.49 3.90
CA LYS A 176 -20.89 -7.09 5.20
C LYS A 176 -20.14 -8.41 5.46
N MET A 177 -20.08 -9.30 4.47
CA MET A 177 -19.37 -10.57 4.63
C MET A 177 -17.87 -10.36 4.86
N LEU A 178 -17.28 -9.39 4.16
CA LEU A 178 -15.88 -9.05 4.30
C LEU A 178 -15.56 -8.47 5.69
N VAL A 179 -16.40 -7.58 6.22
CA VAL A 179 -16.25 -7.07 7.60
C VAL A 179 -16.22 -8.22 8.61
N ASP A 180 -17.14 -9.18 8.49
CA ASP A 180 -17.21 -10.35 9.38
C ASP A 180 -15.93 -11.20 9.28
N ASP A 181 -15.41 -11.42 8.06
CA ASP A 181 -14.23 -12.24 7.82
C ASP A 181 -12.93 -11.57 8.29
N ILE A 182 -12.78 -10.26 8.08
CA ILE A 182 -11.64 -9.49 8.62
C ILE A 182 -11.62 -9.66 10.15
N ASN A 183 -12.73 -9.34 10.82
CA ASN A 183 -12.80 -9.42 12.28
C ASN A 183 -12.54 -10.84 12.80
N PHE A 184 -13.13 -11.88 12.16
CA PHE A 184 -12.94 -13.27 12.56
C PHE A 184 -11.47 -13.72 12.50
N VAL A 185 -10.78 -13.40 11.40
CA VAL A 185 -9.37 -13.74 11.23
C VAL A 185 -8.51 -12.93 12.19
N SER A 186 -8.74 -11.62 12.30
CA SER A 186 -7.99 -10.75 13.19
C SER A 186 -8.13 -11.19 14.65
N ASP A 187 -9.33 -11.50 15.13
CA ASP A 187 -9.53 -12.01 16.50
C ASP A 187 -8.68 -13.27 16.78
N ALA A 188 -8.63 -14.20 15.82
CA ALA A 188 -7.83 -15.41 15.95
C ALA A 188 -6.31 -15.14 15.91
N MET A 189 -5.85 -14.18 15.10
CA MET A 189 -4.44 -13.79 15.05
C MET A 189 -4.01 -13.04 16.31
N ILE A 190 -4.88 -12.19 16.85
CA ILE A 190 -4.67 -11.50 18.12
C ILE A 190 -4.60 -12.51 19.28
N GLU A 191 -5.48 -13.52 19.31
CA GLU A 191 -5.40 -14.62 20.29
C GLU A 191 -4.10 -15.43 20.14
N ALA A 192 -3.57 -15.51 18.91
CA ALA A 192 -2.29 -16.14 18.62
C ALA A 192 -1.06 -15.27 18.95
N GLY A 193 -1.27 -14.00 19.31
CA GLY A 193 -0.24 -13.07 19.75
C GLY A 193 0.22 -12.06 18.71
N ALA A 194 -0.51 -11.85 17.60
CA ALA A 194 -0.16 -10.81 16.63
C ALA A 194 -0.06 -9.41 17.29
N ASP A 195 1.00 -8.66 16.95
CA ASP A 195 1.21 -7.29 17.45
C ASP A 195 0.41 -6.25 16.66
N GLY A 196 0.08 -6.59 15.41
CA GLY A 196 -0.76 -5.78 14.56
C GLY A 196 -1.47 -6.57 13.46
N ILE A 197 -2.41 -5.89 12.83
CA ILE A 197 -3.16 -6.37 11.67
C ILE A 197 -2.93 -5.38 10.54
N ASP A 198 -2.54 -5.90 9.38
CA ASP A 198 -2.47 -5.12 8.15
C ASP A 198 -3.62 -5.51 7.21
N MET A 199 -4.37 -4.50 6.78
CA MET A 199 -5.37 -4.59 5.73
C MET A 199 -4.78 -4.00 4.45
N ASP A 200 -3.81 -4.71 3.87
CA ASP A 200 -3.11 -4.25 2.67
C ASP A 200 -4.03 -4.28 1.42
N THR A 201 -3.68 -3.48 0.41
CA THR A 201 -4.37 -3.42 -0.89
C THR A 201 -5.87 -3.11 -0.71
N THR A 202 -6.19 -2.34 0.33
CA THR A 202 -7.54 -1.86 0.62
C THR A 202 -8.06 -0.97 -0.49
N GLY A 203 -9.33 -1.18 -0.86
CA GLY A 203 -10.01 -0.40 -1.89
C GLY A 203 -9.74 -0.87 -3.32
N ALA A 204 -9.06 -2.00 -3.53
CA ALA A 204 -8.79 -2.56 -4.86
C ALA A 204 -10.07 -2.81 -5.67
N ALA A 205 -11.14 -3.27 -5.01
CA ALA A 205 -12.45 -3.44 -5.61
C ALA A 205 -13.38 -2.21 -5.48
N GLY A 206 -12.85 -1.06 -5.06
CA GLY A 206 -13.56 0.21 -4.97
C GLY A 206 -14.07 0.59 -3.58
N ASP A 207 -15.01 1.52 -3.54
CA ASP A 207 -15.51 2.16 -2.31
C ASP A 207 -16.16 1.19 -1.32
N ALA A 208 -16.71 0.06 -1.77
CA ALA A 208 -17.26 -0.96 -0.88
C ALA A 208 -16.20 -1.79 -0.14
N ASP A 209 -15.07 -2.02 -0.80
CA ASP A 209 -13.91 -2.73 -0.24
C ASP A 209 -13.27 -1.84 0.85
N PHE A 210 -13.06 -0.56 0.51
CA PHE A 210 -12.56 0.42 1.47
C PHE A 210 -13.50 0.60 2.67
N LEU A 211 -14.82 0.66 2.45
CA LEU A 211 -15.79 0.73 3.55
C LEU A 211 -15.67 -0.47 4.50
N ALA A 212 -15.46 -1.67 3.96
CA ALA A 212 -15.33 -2.88 4.76
C ALA A 212 -14.09 -2.81 5.68
N ALA A 213 -12.94 -2.41 5.13
CA ALA A 213 -11.70 -2.22 5.90
C ALA A 213 -11.87 -1.16 7.00
N LEU A 214 -12.42 0.02 6.69
CA LEU A 214 -12.67 1.08 7.68
C LEU A 214 -13.62 0.63 8.80
N THR A 215 -14.69 -0.08 8.43
CA THR A 215 -15.67 -0.61 9.39
C THR A 215 -15.03 -1.66 10.29
N ALA A 216 -14.25 -2.59 9.72
CA ALA A 216 -13.54 -3.60 10.49
C ALA A 216 -12.48 -2.99 11.42
N CYS A 217 -11.71 -2.00 10.93
CA CYS A 217 -10.74 -1.25 11.72
C CYS A 217 -11.38 -0.61 12.95
N ARG A 218 -12.53 0.07 12.79
CA ARG A 218 -13.26 0.66 13.92
C ARG A 218 -13.66 -0.40 14.95
N MET A 219 -14.24 -1.50 14.48
CA MET A 219 -14.67 -2.59 15.36
C MET A 219 -13.48 -3.23 16.10
N LEU A 220 -12.32 -3.38 15.45
CA LEU A 220 -11.10 -3.90 16.07
C LEU A 220 -10.53 -2.91 17.08
N ARG A 221 -10.44 -1.62 16.74
CA ARG A 221 -9.95 -0.58 17.67
C ARG A 221 -10.80 -0.49 18.93
N GLU A 222 -12.12 -0.60 18.81
CA GLU A 222 -13.04 -0.61 19.96
C GLU A 222 -12.80 -1.81 20.89
N ARG A 223 -12.50 -3.00 20.35
CA ARG A 223 -12.24 -4.22 21.13
C ARG A 223 -10.81 -4.29 21.66
N TYR A 224 -9.84 -3.81 20.89
CA TYR A 224 -8.41 -3.88 21.19
C TYR A 224 -7.76 -2.50 21.03
N PRO A 225 -7.91 -1.59 22.01
CA PRO A 225 -7.37 -0.23 21.91
C PRO A 225 -5.84 -0.16 21.72
N TRP A 226 -5.11 -1.22 22.05
CA TRP A 226 -3.65 -1.32 21.95
C TRP A 226 -3.14 -1.82 20.60
N LEU A 227 -4.01 -2.41 19.77
CA LEU A 227 -3.60 -3.12 18.55
C LEU A 227 -2.98 -2.16 17.51
N GLY A 228 -1.87 -2.56 16.89
CA GLY A 228 -1.40 -1.91 15.66
C GLY A 228 -2.34 -2.24 14.50
N ILE A 229 -2.92 -1.25 13.84
CA ILE A 229 -3.77 -1.49 12.66
C ILE A 229 -3.23 -0.66 11.50
N GLU A 230 -2.85 -1.31 10.43
CA GLU A 230 -2.44 -0.69 9.18
C GLU A 230 -3.55 -0.81 8.15
N ILE A 231 -3.76 0.28 7.40
CA ILE A 231 -4.60 0.27 6.19
C ILE A 231 -3.70 0.71 5.03
N GLY A 232 -3.13 -0.28 4.36
CA GLY A 232 -2.44 -0.14 3.07
C GLY A 232 -3.45 -0.02 1.94
N MET A 233 -3.36 1.03 1.13
CA MET A 233 -4.29 1.30 0.03
C MET A 233 -3.82 0.61 -1.26
N ALA A 234 -4.76 0.30 -2.15
CA ALA A 234 -4.43 -0.26 -3.48
C ALA A 234 -4.11 0.79 -4.56
N SER A 235 -4.45 2.07 -4.32
CA SER A 235 -4.41 3.11 -5.35
C SER A 235 -4.46 4.50 -4.75
N GLU A 236 -3.97 5.49 -5.50
CA GLU A 236 -4.01 6.89 -5.10
C GLU A 236 -5.43 7.47 -5.06
N PHE A 237 -6.40 6.76 -5.64
CA PHE A 237 -7.77 7.22 -5.81
C PHE A 237 -8.76 6.07 -5.59
N VAL A 238 -9.75 6.29 -4.73
CA VAL A 238 -10.79 5.30 -4.45
C VAL A 238 -11.79 5.25 -5.60
N LEU A 239 -11.84 4.12 -6.30
CA LEU A 239 -12.78 3.89 -7.39
C LEU A 239 -14.22 3.79 -6.86
N GLY A 240 -15.14 4.53 -7.48
CA GLY A 240 -16.56 4.48 -7.13
C GLY A 240 -17.31 3.36 -7.86
N MET A 241 -17.02 2.10 -7.53
CA MET A 241 -17.72 0.93 -8.09
C MET A 241 -19.18 0.88 -7.62
N HIS A 242 -19.45 1.29 -6.37
CA HIS A 242 -20.80 1.58 -5.88
C HIS A 242 -21.12 3.06 -6.08
N GLY A 243 -20.17 3.94 -5.75
CA GLY A 243 -20.19 5.38 -6.02
C GLY A 243 -20.98 6.23 -5.02
N GLN A 244 -21.51 5.63 -3.96
CA GLN A 244 -22.41 6.31 -3.01
C GLN A 244 -22.17 5.89 -1.56
N LEU A 245 -21.18 5.03 -1.30
CA LEU A 245 -20.90 4.58 0.06
C LEU A 245 -20.18 5.68 0.84
N GLU A 246 -20.54 5.77 2.13
CA GLU A 246 -20.03 6.79 3.03
C GLU A 246 -19.47 6.15 4.30
N PHE A 247 -18.43 6.76 4.85
CA PHE A 247 -17.94 6.51 6.19
C PHE A 247 -18.02 7.82 6.98
N ASP A 248 -18.70 7.82 8.12
CA ASP A 248 -19.00 9.02 8.92
C ASP A 248 -19.57 10.19 8.11
N GLY A 249 -20.46 9.89 7.16
CA GLY A 249 -21.08 10.90 6.29
C GLY A 249 -20.16 11.48 5.21
N LYS A 250 -18.94 10.95 5.06
CA LYS A 250 -18.03 11.29 3.96
C LYS A 250 -18.09 10.22 2.88
N ARG A 251 -18.43 10.61 1.65
CA ARG A 251 -18.42 9.71 0.49
C ARG A 251 -17.01 9.22 0.18
N LEU A 252 -16.84 7.89 0.14
CA LEU A 252 -15.56 7.23 -0.10
C LEU A 252 -15.12 7.29 -1.57
N ALA A 253 -16.08 7.11 -2.49
CA ALA A 253 -15.81 7.20 -3.91
C ALA A 253 -15.24 8.57 -4.30
N GLY A 254 -14.05 8.53 -4.87
CA GLY A 254 -13.34 9.71 -5.36
C GLY A 254 -12.31 10.33 -4.41
N MET A 255 -12.07 9.72 -3.25
CA MET A 255 -11.09 10.22 -2.29
C MET A 255 -9.65 10.06 -2.79
N TRP A 256 -8.89 11.15 -2.68
CA TRP A 256 -7.43 11.19 -2.86
C TRP A 256 -6.70 10.96 -1.52
N PRO A 257 -5.37 10.81 -1.47
CA PRO A 257 -4.66 10.33 -0.28
C PRO A 257 -4.93 11.14 0.99
N LYS A 258 -5.08 12.46 0.88
CA LYS A 258 -5.44 13.30 2.03
C LYS A 258 -6.80 12.94 2.63
N GLU A 259 -7.81 12.74 1.79
CA GLU A 259 -9.16 12.37 2.25
C GLU A 259 -9.21 10.93 2.77
N GLN A 260 -8.43 10.03 2.15
CA GLN A 260 -8.23 8.66 2.62
C GLN A 260 -7.63 8.64 4.03
N LEU A 261 -6.53 9.37 4.26
CA LEU A 261 -5.91 9.53 5.57
C LEU A 261 -6.91 10.01 6.63
N GLU A 262 -7.76 10.98 6.31
CA GLU A 262 -8.77 11.49 7.24
C GLU A 262 -9.76 10.40 7.70
N VAL A 263 -10.26 9.57 6.78
CA VAL A 263 -11.20 8.50 7.15
C VAL A 263 -10.50 7.29 7.79
N VAL A 264 -9.27 6.98 7.37
CA VAL A 264 -8.43 5.94 7.98
C VAL A 264 -8.12 6.30 9.44
N THR A 265 -7.75 7.56 9.70
CA THR A 265 -7.55 8.08 11.06
C THR A 265 -8.84 8.02 11.87
N ALA A 266 -9.97 8.42 11.28
CA ALA A 266 -11.28 8.38 11.94
C ALA A 266 -11.81 6.96 12.20
N ALA A 267 -11.34 5.97 11.43
CA ALA A 267 -11.59 4.55 11.70
C ALA A 267 -10.75 4.00 12.86
N GLY A 268 -9.71 4.72 13.28
CA GLY A 268 -8.83 4.34 14.37
C GLY A 268 -7.62 3.49 13.94
N ALA A 269 -7.21 3.57 12.68
CA ALA A 269 -5.96 2.95 12.24
C ALA A 269 -4.75 3.58 12.96
N SER A 270 -3.72 2.77 13.17
CA SER A 270 -2.42 3.20 13.70
C SER A 270 -1.47 3.68 12.61
N ILE A 271 -1.58 3.13 11.40
CA ILE A 271 -0.69 3.40 10.26
C ILE A 271 -1.55 3.60 9.01
N TYR A 272 -1.21 4.61 8.20
CA TYR A 272 -1.80 4.83 6.89
C TYR A 272 -0.79 4.50 5.80
N GLY A 273 -1.14 3.55 4.92
CA GLY A 273 -0.30 3.18 3.79
C GLY A 273 -0.82 3.70 2.46
N PRO A 274 -0.47 4.92 2.02
CA PRO A 274 -0.87 5.40 0.70
C PRO A 274 -0.14 4.62 -0.41
N ALA A 275 -0.87 4.28 -1.47
CA ALA A 275 -0.30 3.73 -2.68
C ALA A 275 -0.54 4.65 -3.87
N VAL A 276 0.38 4.61 -4.84
CA VAL A 276 0.23 5.28 -6.13
C VAL A 276 0.68 4.32 -7.21
N ASN A 277 -0.22 3.98 -8.14
CA ASN A 277 0.05 3.02 -9.20
C ASN A 277 1.05 3.55 -10.23
N ILE A 278 1.93 2.68 -10.73
CA ILE A 278 2.92 3.02 -11.74
C ILE A 278 2.31 3.15 -13.13
N ASN A 279 2.85 4.09 -13.91
CA ASN A 279 2.73 4.09 -15.35
C ASN A 279 3.97 3.45 -15.98
N THR A 280 3.79 2.25 -16.54
CA THR A 280 4.88 1.46 -17.15
C THR A 280 5.48 2.14 -18.39
N GLY A 281 4.71 2.98 -19.09
CA GLY A 281 5.17 3.76 -20.24
C GLY A 281 5.93 5.05 -19.89
N LYS A 282 6.24 5.29 -18.62
CA LYS A 282 6.92 6.50 -18.12
C LYS A 282 8.18 6.13 -17.34
N SER A 283 9.14 7.04 -17.22
CA SER A 283 10.34 6.80 -16.42
C SER A 283 10.01 6.64 -14.93
N THR A 284 10.91 6.02 -14.19
CA THR A 284 10.84 5.96 -12.71
C THR A 284 10.90 7.36 -12.09
N ALA A 285 11.62 8.31 -12.70
CA ALA A 285 11.62 9.72 -12.29
C ALA A 285 10.23 10.36 -12.44
N TRP A 286 9.58 10.19 -13.60
CA TRP A 286 8.21 10.66 -13.79
C TRP A 286 7.23 10.06 -12.77
N ASN A 287 7.37 8.76 -12.50
CA ASN A 287 6.50 8.04 -11.58
C ASN A 287 6.66 8.50 -10.12
N ILE A 288 7.89 8.73 -9.64
CA ILE A 288 8.11 9.19 -8.26
C ILE A 288 7.60 10.61 -8.04
N ALA A 289 7.81 11.52 -9.00
CA ALA A 289 7.33 12.90 -8.88
C ALA A 289 5.80 12.93 -8.81
N ARG A 290 5.16 12.10 -9.65
CA ARG A 290 3.70 11.89 -9.60
C ARG A 290 3.25 11.34 -8.24
N ALA A 291 3.93 10.33 -7.71
CA ALA A 291 3.55 9.70 -6.46
C ALA A 291 3.67 10.65 -5.26
N ILE A 292 4.82 11.30 -5.11
CA ILE A 292 5.06 12.30 -4.07
C ILE A 292 4.02 13.43 -4.14
N THR A 293 3.69 13.91 -5.34
CA THR A 293 2.69 14.98 -5.50
C THR A 293 1.30 14.58 -4.98
N PHE A 294 0.87 13.32 -5.17
CA PHE A 294 -0.42 12.87 -4.63
C PHE A 294 -0.41 12.70 -3.12
N ILE A 295 0.70 12.24 -2.55
CA ILE A 295 0.79 11.87 -1.13
C ILE A 295 1.11 13.08 -0.26
N LYS A 296 1.90 14.04 -0.76
CA LYS A 296 2.38 15.20 0.01
C LYS A 296 1.29 15.92 0.82
N PRO A 297 0.09 16.22 0.29
CA PRO A 297 -0.95 16.88 1.06
C PRO A 297 -1.51 16.04 2.23
N ALA A 298 -1.37 14.72 2.18
CA ALA A 298 -1.69 13.83 3.29
C ALA A 298 -0.56 13.85 4.33
N ALA A 299 0.70 13.72 3.88
CA ALA A 299 1.88 13.76 4.74
C ALA A 299 1.98 15.06 5.57
N GLU A 300 1.64 16.21 4.98
CA GLU A 300 1.65 17.50 5.69
C GLU A 300 0.65 17.61 6.85
N VAL A 301 -0.40 16.79 6.87
CA VAL A 301 -1.48 16.86 7.88
C VAL A 301 -1.60 15.59 8.72
N ALA A 302 -0.73 14.61 8.51
CA ALA A 302 -0.80 13.32 9.16
C ALA A 302 -0.61 13.43 10.68
N THR A 303 -1.47 12.72 11.40
CA THR A 303 -1.39 12.56 12.86
C THR A 303 -1.11 11.11 13.27
N ILE A 304 -1.03 10.21 12.29
CA ILE A 304 -0.63 8.82 12.42
C ILE A 304 0.52 8.57 11.43
N PRO A 305 1.44 7.63 11.72
CA PRO A 305 2.51 7.26 10.82
C PRO A 305 2.06 6.99 9.38
N ILE A 306 2.85 7.46 8.41
CA ILE A 306 2.68 7.14 7.00
C ILE A 306 3.73 6.11 6.59
N HIS A 307 3.23 4.94 6.19
CA HIS A 307 4.05 3.85 5.66
C HIS A 307 3.74 3.69 4.17
N VAL A 308 4.48 4.39 3.29
CA VAL A 308 4.11 4.41 1.87
C VAL A 308 4.28 3.01 1.27
N ASN A 309 3.31 2.55 0.48
CA ASN A 309 3.46 1.29 -0.24
C ASN A 309 4.51 1.46 -1.36
N VAL A 310 5.74 0.97 -1.11
CA VAL A 310 6.91 1.05 -2.01
C VAL A 310 7.29 -0.34 -2.53
N GLY A 311 6.35 -0.97 -3.22
CA GLY A 311 6.48 -2.31 -3.78
C GLY A 311 6.35 -2.36 -5.31
N MET A 312 6.48 -3.55 -5.88
CA MET A 312 6.36 -3.78 -7.32
C MET A 312 5.10 -3.12 -7.92
N GLY A 313 5.27 -2.12 -8.79
CA GLY A 313 4.16 -1.48 -9.49
C GLY A 313 3.45 -0.36 -8.72
N VAL A 314 3.92 -0.01 -7.52
CA VAL A 314 3.43 1.12 -6.72
C VAL A 314 4.61 1.96 -6.19
N GLY A 315 4.33 3.16 -5.69
CA GLY A 315 5.33 3.95 -4.94
C GLY A 315 6.61 4.27 -5.73
N GLY A 316 6.53 4.52 -7.04
CA GLY A 316 7.72 4.84 -7.85
C GLY A 316 8.59 3.62 -8.23
N VAL A 317 8.27 2.42 -7.75
CA VAL A 317 9.01 1.18 -8.04
C VAL A 317 8.44 0.48 -9.27
N PRO A 318 9.26 0.14 -10.28
CA PRO A 318 8.77 -0.43 -11.53
C PRO A 318 8.07 -1.78 -11.36
N THR A 319 7.15 -2.08 -12.28
CA THR A 319 6.51 -3.38 -12.39
C THR A 319 7.50 -4.40 -12.97
N CYS A 320 8.25 -5.05 -12.09
CA CYS A 320 9.18 -6.12 -12.41
C CYS A 320 9.15 -7.17 -11.29
N LEU A 321 9.20 -8.45 -11.64
CA LEU A 321 9.16 -9.55 -10.64
C LEU A 321 10.27 -9.43 -9.59
N PHE A 322 11.44 -8.92 -10.00
CA PHE A 322 12.55 -8.61 -9.11
C PHE A 322 12.93 -7.15 -9.30
N PRO A 323 12.26 -6.22 -8.59
CA PRO A 323 12.52 -4.80 -8.72
C PRO A 323 14.02 -4.52 -8.51
N PRO A 324 14.69 -3.84 -9.45
CA PRO A 324 16.10 -3.55 -9.32
C PRO A 324 16.39 -2.66 -8.11
N ALA A 325 17.43 -2.99 -7.36
CA ALA A 325 17.81 -2.27 -6.14
C ALA A 325 18.03 -0.76 -6.36
N ASP A 326 18.48 -0.37 -7.55
CA ASP A 326 18.68 1.04 -7.91
C ASP A 326 17.35 1.80 -8.10
N ALA A 327 16.26 1.11 -8.44
CA ALA A 327 14.94 1.71 -8.57
C ALA A 327 14.24 1.81 -7.22
N THR A 328 14.24 0.72 -6.46
CA THR A 328 13.62 0.66 -5.12
C THR A 328 14.26 1.65 -4.18
N SER A 329 15.59 1.63 -4.08
CA SER A 329 16.30 2.52 -3.15
C SER A 329 16.15 4.01 -3.47
N ARG A 330 16.06 4.39 -4.76
CA ARG A 330 15.80 5.79 -5.15
C ARG A 330 14.38 6.23 -4.78
N ALA A 331 13.39 5.36 -4.98
CA ALA A 331 12.01 5.64 -4.59
C ALA A 331 11.89 5.81 -3.06
N SER A 332 12.45 4.87 -2.28
CA SER A 332 12.49 4.95 -0.82
C SER A 332 13.17 6.22 -0.33
N LYS A 333 14.39 6.52 -0.79
CA LYS A 333 15.11 7.75 -0.43
C LYS A 333 14.31 9.00 -0.77
N ALA A 334 13.70 9.04 -1.96
CA ALA A 334 12.90 10.18 -2.40
C ALA A 334 11.68 10.42 -1.47
N PHE A 335 10.97 9.36 -1.06
CA PHE A 335 9.88 9.52 -0.11
C PHE A 335 10.38 9.98 1.26
N VAL A 336 11.43 9.38 1.80
CA VAL A 336 11.96 9.80 3.11
C VAL A 336 12.44 11.25 3.04
N GLU A 337 13.19 11.64 2.02
CA GLU A 337 13.79 12.97 1.97
C GLU A 337 12.80 14.09 1.65
N ILE A 338 11.79 13.83 0.81
CA ILE A 338 10.79 14.83 0.41
C ILE A 338 9.56 14.82 1.32
N LEU A 339 8.98 13.64 1.58
CA LEU A 339 7.74 13.52 2.35
C LEU A 339 7.95 13.33 3.85
N LYS A 340 9.16 12.98 4.29
CA LYS A 340 9.46 12.67 5.71
C LYS A 340 8.52 11.58 6.26
N ILE A 341 8.32 10.54 5.47
CA ILE A 341 7.52 9.35 5.83
C ILE A 341 8.12 8.63 7.03
N ASP A 342 7.30 7.85 7.73
CA ASP A 342 7.68 7.13 8.96
C ASP A 342 8.12 5.69 8.69
N GLY A 343 7.69 5.13 7.55
CA GLY A 343 8.09 3.83 7.05
C GLY A 343 7.70 3.60 5.60
N TYR A 344 8.06 2.45 5.05
CA TYR A 344 7.68 1.96 3.72
C TYR A 344 8.01 0.48 3.57
#